data_AF-A0AAD9V961-F1
#
_entry.id   AF-A0AAD9V961-F1
#
_cell.length_a   1.000
_cell.length_b   1.000
_cell.length_c   1.000
_cell.angle_alpha   90.00
_cell.angle_beta   90.00
_cell.angle_gamma   90.00
#
_symmetry.space_group_name_H-M   'P 1'
#
loop_
_entity.id
_entity.type
_entity.pdbx_description
1 polymer ?
#
loop_
_entity_poly.entity_id
_entity_poly.type
_entity_poly.pdbx_seq_one_letter_code
_entity_poly.pdbx_strand_id
1 'polypeptide(L)'
;MLESVVSGEETAVNRTCWAAMLSEKASVLGINIAEKNKLKKTMKDALFHYGHQLDQNLNKNARSPRRSMIRFIFSCVHSSRNKAPDLQTPVLEDDLKEADHYIQHFMREFLEDCPMRDNILFCCAVGDVLTMKGEYEEGISAVSEALAAAEELQLREDLIGIRHRLQQLHVLRQMAGDRGRISLEIPQGRMMRNNRFQEPPFEVLQRHLNNLARVMRCH
;
A
#
# COMPACT_ATOMS: atom_id res chain seq x y z
N MET A 1 -13.82 6.47 -2.30
CA MET A 1 -14.92 5.94 -1.47
C MET A 1 -14.56 4.55 -0.97
N LEU A 2 -14.55 4.37 0.35
CA LEU A 2 -14.75 3.05 0.96
C LEU A 2 -16.21 2.68 0.70
N GLU A 3 -16.48 1.48 0.21
CA GLU A 3 -17.85 0.97 0.07
C GLU A 3 -18.48 0.85 1.47
N SER A 4 -19.80 1.05 1.56
CA SER A 4 -20.53 0.97 2.81
C SER A 4 -20.29 -0.39 3.47
N VAL A 5 -19.84 -0.39 4.72
CA VAL A 5 -19.70 -1.61 5.52
C VAL A 5 -21.08 -2.24 5.65
N VAL A 6 -21.25 -3.45 5.12
CA VAL A 6 -22.46 -4.24 5.37
C VAL A 6 -22.30 -4.84 6.76
N SER A 7 -23.06 -4.33 7.74
CA SER A 7 -22.92 -4.78 9.13
C SER A 7 -23.29 -6.26 9.24
N GLY A 8 -22.41 -7.07 9.85
CA GLY A 8 -22.69 -8.48 10.14
C GLY A 8 -22.19 -9.50 9.11
N GLU A 9 -21.67 -9.06 7.96
CA GLU A 9 -21.10 -9.99 6.96
C GLU A 9 -19.57 -10.02 7.01
N GLU A 10 -18.98 -11.22 7.08
CA GLU A 10 -17.53 -11.40 6.96
C GLU A 10 -17.11 -11.40 5.48
N THR A 11 -17.04 -10.22 4.87
CA THR A 11 -16.65 -10.05 3.46
C THR A 11 -15.23 -9.49 3.31
N ALA A 12 -14.59 -9.71 2.16
CA ALA A 12 -13.29 -9.13 1.86
C ALA A 12 -13.27 -7.59 1.90
N VAL A 13 -14.40 -6.95 1.57
CA VAL A 13 -14.60 -5.50 1.67
C VAL A 13 -14.55 -5.05 3.12
N ASN A 14 -15.30 -5.70 4.01
CA ASN A 14 -15.32 -5.34 5.42
C ASN A 14 -13.94 -5.51 6.05
N ARG A 15 -13.20 -6.58 5.71
CA ARG A 15 -11.81 -6.76 6.16
C ARG A 15 -10.88 -5.67 5.61
N THR A 16 -11.04 -5.27 4.34
CA THR A 16 -10.28 -4.15 3.75
C THR A 16 -10.59 -2.82 4.47
N CYS A 17 -11.85 -2.57 4.83
CA CYS A 17 -12.26 -1.40 5.61
C CYS A 17 -11.64 -1.43 7.02
N TRP A 18 -11.62 -2.58 7.68
CA TRP A 18 -10.93 -2.76 8.97
C TRP A 18 -9.43 -2.48 8.86
N ALA A 19 -8.76 -2.95 7.81
CA ALA A 19 -7.37 -2.63 7.55
C ALA A 19 -7.15 -1.12 7.33
N ALA A 20 -8.08 -0.46 6.65
CA ALA A 20 -8.05 0.99 6.48
C ALA A 20 -8.18 1.73 7.83
N MET A 21 -9.11 1.32 8.70
CA MET A 21 -9.27 1.93 10.03
C MET A 21 -8.01 1.77 10.89
N LEU A 22 -7.40 0.58 10.90
CA LEU A 22 -6.18 0.32 11.67
C LEU A 22 -4.98 1.09 11.11
N SER A 23 -4.87 1.26 9.79
CA SER A 23 -3.85 2.12 9.17
C SER A 23 -4.05 3.60 9.55
N GLU A 24 -5.28 4.13 9.56
CA GLU A 24 -5.52 5.50 10.03
C GLU A 24 -5.25 5.65 11.53
N LYS A 25 -5.60 4.65 12.35
CA LYS A 25 -5.25 4.66 13.77
C LYS A 25 -3.73 4.68 13.94
N ALA A 26 -3.01 3.84 13.20
CA ALA A 26 -1.55 3.77 13.26
C ALA A 26 -0.92 5.12 12.92
N SER A 27 -1.47 5.84 11.94
CA SER A 27 -0.93 7.14 11.53
C SER A 27 -1.23 8.29 12.49
N VAL A 28 -2.27 8.17 13.33
CA VAL A 28 -2.69 9.25 14.24
C VAL A 28 -2.28 8.99 15.68
N LEU A 29 -2.46 7.77 16.17
CA LEU A 29 -2.30 7.40 17.59
C LEU A 29 -1.24 6.33 17.80
N GLY A 30 -0.69 5.76 16.73
CA GLY A 30 0.02 4.49 16.79
C GLY A 30 -0.91 3.30 17.04
N ILE A 31 -0.37 2.09 16.88
CA ILE A 31 -1.04 0.83 17.20
C ILE A 31 -0.12 -0.04 18.04
N ASN A 32 -0.68 -0.83 18.94
CA ASN A 32 0.10 -1.78 19.73
C ASN A 32 0.29 -3.13 18.98
N ILE A 33 1.09 -4.03 19.56
CA ILE A 33 1.40 -5.34 18.96
C ILE A 33 0.13 -6.17 18.73
N ALA A 34 -0.85 -6.15 19.65
CA ALA A 34 -2.09 -6.90 19.48
C ALA A 34 -2.93 -6.36 18.31
N GLU A 35 -2.95 -5.04 18.12
CA GLU A 35 -3.63 -4.38 17.01
C GLU A 35 -2.91 -4.62 15.68
N LYS A 36 -1.58 -4.64 15.68
CA LYS A 36 -0.79 -5.06 14.52
C LYS A 36 -1.08 -6.52 14.14
N ASN A 37 -1.14 -7.42 15.12
CA ASN A 37 -1.54 -8.81 14.90
C ASN A 37 -2.97 -8.93 14.37
N LYS A 38 -3.89 -8.09 14.87
CA LYS A 38 -5.26 -8.01 14.35
C LYS A 38 -5.28 -7.51 12.91
N LEU A 39 -4.44 -6.55 12.54
CA LEU A 39 -4.30 -6.08 11.17
C LEU A 39 -3.78 -7.19 10.26
N LYS A 40 -2.70 -7.89 10.66
CA LYS A 40 -2.17 -9.05 9.92
C LYS A 40 -3.25 -10.12 9.73
N LYS A 41 -3.98 -10.46 10.79
CA LYS A 41 -5.11 -11.39 10.72
C LYS A 41 -6.18 -10.90 9.75
N THR A 42 -6.57 -9.62 9.84
CA THR A 42 -7.59 -9.02 8.98
C THR A 42 -7.20 -9.12 7.51
N MET A 43 -5.92 -8.95 7.18
CA MET A 43 -5.43 -9.18 5.82
C MET A 43 -5.50 -10.66 5.41
N LYS A 44 -5.06 -11.59 6.27
CA LYS A 44 -5.18 -13.04 6.00
C LYS A 44 -6.65 -13.42 5.73
N ASP A 45 -7.56 -12.88 6.54
CA ASP A 45 -9.00 -13.09 6.39
C ASP A 45 -9.52 -12.45 5.10
N ALA A 46 -9.08 -11.23 4.74
CA ALA A 46 -9.47 -10.57 3.49
C ALA A 46 -9.14 -11.44 2.27
N LEU A 47 -8.00 -12.13 2.28
CA LEU A 47 -7.59 -13.04 1.22
C LEU A 47 -8.44 -14.30 1.17
N PHE A 48 -8.71 -14.89 2.33
CA PHE A 48 -9.54 -16.08 2.43
C PHE A 48 -10.95 -15.81 1.90
N HIS A 49 -11.58 -14.72 2.36
CA HIS A 49 -12.90 -14.32 1.89
C HIS A 49 -12.90 -13.96 0.40
N TYR A 50 -11.83 -13.35 -0.10
CA TYR A 50 -11.75 -13.01 -1.51
C TYR A 50 -11.59 -14.26 -2.41
N GLY A 51 -10.79 -15.26 -2.01
CA GLY A 51 -10.72 -16.54 -2.72
C GLY A 51 -12.09 -17.24 -2.79
N HIS A 52 -12.81 -17.28 -1.67
CA HIS A 52 -14.17 -17.82 -1.63
C HIS A 52 -15.16 -17.04 -2.50
N GLN A 53 -15.04 -15.71 -2.58
CA GLN A 53 -15.89 -14.87 -3.42
C GLN A 53 -15.58 -15.01 -4.92
N LEU A 54 -14.30 -15.25 -5.27
CA LEU A 54 -13.88 -15.56 -6.63
C LEU A 54 -14.44 -16.90 -7.10
N ASP A 55 -14.36 -17.95 -6.27
CA ASP A 55 -14.90 -19.28 -6.58
C ASP A 55 -16.41 -19.26 -6.89
N GLN A 56 -17.12 -18.25 -6.39
CA GLN A 56 -18.57 -18.06 -6.58
C GLN A 56 -18.95 -17.11 -7.74
N ASN A 57 -17.99 -16.64 -8.55
CA ASN A 57 -18.23 -15.64 -9.60
C ASN A 57 -18.89 -14.34 -9.10
N LEU A 58 -18.74 -13.99 -7.82
CA LEU A 58 -19.27 -12.76 -7.22
C LEU A 58 -18.34 -11.57 -7.50
N ASN A 59 -17.86 -11.49 -8.74
CA ASN A 59 -16.70 -10.72 -9.16
C ASN A 59 -17.02 -9.24 -9.37
N LYS A 60 -17.22 -8.50 -8.26
CA LYS A 60 -17.28 -7.04 -8.30
C LYS A 60 -16.11 -6.36 -7.58
N ASN A 61 -15.32 -7.11 -6.80
CA ASN A 61 -14.40 -6.53 -5.82
C ASN A 61 -12.96 -7.10 -5.84
N ALA A 62 -12.36 -7.26 -7.02
CA ALA A 62 -10.92 -7.56 -7.19
C ALA A 62 -9.94 -6.51 -6.60
N ARG A 63 -10.46 -5.47 -5.95
CA ARG A 63 -9.71 -4.41 -5.28
C ARG A 63 -9.21 -4.81 -3.88
N SER A 64 -9.79 -5.83 -3.24
CA SER A 64 -9.59 -6.08 -1.81
C SER A 64 -8.18 -6.58 -1.41
N PRO A 65 -7.50 -7.47 -2.16
CA PRO A 65 -6.19 -7.99 -1.75
C PRO A 65 -5.08 -6.93 -1.86
N ARG A 66 -5.01 -6.26 -3.03
CA ARG A 66 -4.03 -5.20 -3.30
C ARG A 66 -4.14 -4.06 -2.29
N ARG A 67 -5.36 -3.58 -2.04
CA ARG A 67 -5.58 -2.48 -1.09
C ARG A 67 -5.26 -2.89 0.34
N SER A 68 -5.59 -4.10 0.74
CA SER A 68 -5.23 -4.60 2.08
C SER A 68 -3.71 -4.63 2.27
N MET A 69 -2.95 -5.04 1.24
CA MET A 69 -1.48 -5.00 1.27
C MET A 69 -0.93 -3.58 1.33
N ILE A 70 -1.42 -2.67 0.49
CA ILE A 70 -1.01 -1.26 0.53
C ILE A 70 -1.27 -0.64 1.90
N ARG A 71 -2.43 -0.92 2.51
CA ARG A 71 -2.78 -0.47 3.87
C ARG A 71 -1.86 -1.03 4.93
N PHE A 72 -1.39 -2.25 4.76
CA PHE A 72 -0.42 -2.84 5.66
C PHE A 72 0.94 -2.18 5.57
N ILE A 73 1.44 -1.94 4.35
CA ILE A 73 2.69 -1.21 4.12
C ILE A 73 2.62 0.16 4.80
N PHE A 74 1.52 0.90 4.62
CA PHE A 74 1.28 2.16 5.34
C PHE A 74 1.36 2.01 6.87
N SER A 75 0.74 0.96 7.43
CA SER A 75 0.73 0.74 8.87
C SER A 75 2.13 0.48 9.47
N CYS A 76 3.03 -0.17 8.71
CA CYS A 76 4.40 -0.42 9.13
C CYS A 76 5.19 0.88 9.35
N VAL A 77 4.80 1.97 8.71
CA VAL A 77 5.49 3.27 8.78
C VAL A 77 4.61 4.37 9.38
N HIS A 78 3.56 4.00 10.11
CA HIS A 78 2.64 4.94 10.75
C HIS A 78 2.10 6.00 9.77
N SER A 79 1.78 5.59 8.56
CA SER A 79 1.19 6.45 7.54
C SER A 79 -0.16 5.91 7.09
N SER A 80 -0.83 6.63 6.20
CA SER A 80 -2.11 6.23 5.65
C SER A 80 -2.38 6.92 4.32
N ARG A 81 -3.46 6.55 3.61
CA ARG A 81 -3.80 7.13 2.30
C ARG A 81 -3.70 8.67 2.28
N ASN A 82 -4.17 9.35 3.31
CA ASN A 82 -4.21 10.82 3.34
C ASN A 82 -3.12 11.45 4.22
N LYS A 83 -2.34 10.67 4.97
CA LYS A 83 -1.37 11.18 5.93
C LYS A 83 0.02 10.59 5.65
N ALA A 84 1.00 11.47 5.45
CA ALA A 84 2.42 11.11 5.38
C ALA A 84 2.89 10.52 6.72
N PRO A 85 3.98 9.75 6.74
CA PRO A 85 4.54 9.22 7.98
C PRO A 85 4.88 10.35 8.96
N ASP A 86 4.64 10.06 10.25
CA ASP A 86 5.06 10.94 11.33
C ASP A 86 6.53 10.71 11.66
N LEU A 87 7.37 11.69 11.34
CA LEU A 87 8.82 11.63 11.53
C LEU A 87 9.24 11.64 13.00
N GLN A 88 8.34 12.00 13.93
CA GLN A 88 8.61 11.96 15.36
C GLN A 88 8.41 10.57 15.95
N THR A 89 7.67 9.70 15.25
CA THR A 89 7.40 8.35 15.70
C THR A 89 8.44 7.40 15.10
N PRO A 90 9.32 6.79 15.91
CA PRO A 90 10.33 5.87 15.39
C PRO A 90 9.66 4.62 14.82
N VAL A 91 10.10 4.21 13.64
CA VAL A 91 9.68 2.94 13.02
C VAL A 91 10.71 1.88 13.34
N LEU A 92 10.24 0.70 13.76
CA LEU A 92 11.09 -0.44 14.07
C LEU A 92 11.73 -1.01 12.79
N GLU A 93 12.98 -1.47 12.88
CA GLU A 93 13.70 -2.06 11.75
C GLU A 93 12.95 -3.29 11.18
N ASP A 94 12.37 -4.12 12.04
CA ASP A 94 11.56 -5.27 11.64
C ASP A 94 10.31 -4.84 10.86
N ASP A 95 9.73 -3.68 11.17
CA ASP A 95 8.56 -3.15 10.47
C ASP A 95 8.95 -2.66 9.07
N LEU A 96 10.13 -2.07 8.91
CA LEU A 96 10.69 -1.70 7.60
C LEU A 96 11.01 -2.93 6.75
N LYS A 97 11.64 -3.96 7.33
CA LYS A 97 11.90 -5.24 6.64
C LYS A 97 10.60 -5.92 6.21
N GLU A 98 9.58 -5.87 7.07
CA GLU A 98 8.27 -6.41 6.76
C GLU A 98 7.62 -5.61 5.61
N ALA A 99 7.68 -4.27 5.64
CA ALA A 99 7.19 -3.43 4.56
C ALA A 99 7.89 -3.72 3.22
N ASP A 100 9.22 -3.86 3.21
CA ASP A 100 10.00 -4.23 2.01
C ASP A 100 9.55 -5.55 1.41
N HIS A 101 9.34 -6.55 2.27
CA HIS A 101 8.87 -7.86 1.83
C HIS A 101 7.54 -7.75 1.06
N TYR A 102 6.59 -6.98 1.60
CA TYR A 102 5.31 -6.76 0.94
C TYR A 102 5.42 -5.87 -0.31
N ILE A 103 6.32 -4.88 -0.33
CA ILE A 103 6.61 -4.08 -1.54
C ILE A 103 7.12 -4.96 -2.67
N GLN A 104 8.14 -5.79 -2.41
CA GLN A 104 8.71 -6.70 -3.40
C GLN A 104 7.67 -7.71 -3.91
N HIS A 105 6.83 -8.22 -3.01
CA HIS A 105 5.74 -9.11 -3.40
C HIS A 105 4.71 -8.38 -4.26
N PHE A 106 4.30 -7.16 -3.90
CA PHE A 106 3.37 -6.37 -4.69
C PHE A 106 3.91 -6.10 -6.10
N MET A 107 5.19 -5.73 -6.20
CA MET A 107 5.87 -5.49 -7.47
C MET A 107 5.89 -6.72 -8.37
N ARG A 108 6.17 -7.90 -7.80
CA ARG A 108 6.27 -9.14 -8.55
C ARG A 108 4.91 -9.68 -8.98
N GLU A 109 3.92 -9.61 -8.10
CA GLU A 109 2.63 -10.27 -8.31
C GLU A 109 1.58 -9.32 -8.85
N PHE A 110 1.43 -8.12 -8.29
CA PHE A 110 0.25 -7.28 -8.55
C PHE A 110 0.49 -6.14 -9.53
N LEU A 111 1.74 -5.73 -9.75
CA LEU A 111 2.05 -4.47 -10.44
C LEU A 111 1.62 -4.43 -11.91
N GLU A 112 1.84 -5.53 -12.65
CA GLU A 112 1.48 -5.64 -14.07
C GLU A 112 -0.03 -5.42 -14.29
N ASP A 113 -0.81 -5.97 -13.38
CA ASP A 113 -2.27 -5.98 -13.38
C ASP A 113 -2.85 -5.09 -12.27
N CYS A 114 -2.18 -3.97 -11.99
CA CYS A 114 -2.63 -3.03 -10.96
C CYS A 114 -3.51 -1.94 -11.57
N PRO A 115 -4.75 -1.72 -11.08
CA PRO A 115 -5.51 -0.54 -11.42
C PRO A 115 -4.72 0.72 -11.10
N MET A 116 -4.70 1.70 -12.00
CA MET A 116 -3.89 2.91 -11.84
C MET A 116 -4.07 3.60 -10.48
N ARG A 117 -5.31 3.66 -9.96
CA ARG A 117 -5.57 4.26 -8.64
C ARG A 117 -4.94 3.48 -7.48
N ASP A 118 -4.93 2.15 -7.53
CA ASP A 118 -4.27 1.34 -6.50
C ASP A 118 -2.75 1.46 -6.64
N ASN A 119 -2.24 1.61 -7.87
CA ASN A 119 -0.83 1.85 -8.15
C ASN A 119 -0.33 3.21 -7.61
N ILE A 120 -1.13 4.27 -7.76
CA ILE A 120 -0.88 5.57 -7.14
C ILE A 120 -0.71 5.43 -5.62
N LEU A 121 -1.61 4.69 -4.97
CA LEU A 121 -1.53 4.46 -3.53
C LEU A 121 -0.31 3.61 -3.15
N PHE A 122 0.04 2.62 -3.98
CA PHE A 122 1.22 1.81 -3.79
C PHE A 122 2.51 2.64 -3.88
N CYS A 123 2.63 3.51 -4.88
CA CYS A 123 3.74 4.46 -5.00
C CYS A 123 3.85 5.40 -3.79
N CYS A 124 2.72 5.84 -3.22
CA CYS A 124 2.73 6.60 -1.97
C CYS A 124 3.27 5.79 -0.80
N ALA A 125 2.85 4.53 -0.67
CA ALA A 125 3.31 3.65 0.41
C ALA A 125 4.81 3.34 0.29
N VAL A 126 5.31 3.12 -0.93
CA VAL A 126 6.74 3.00 -1.21
C VAL A 126 7.48 4.27 -0.83
N GLY A 127 6.98 5.43 -1.25
CA GLY A 127 7.56 6.73 -0.88
C GLY A 127 7.66 6.94 0.64
N ASP A 128 6.64 6.54 1.39
CA ASP A 128 6.64 6.64 2.85
C ASP A 128 7.69 5.73 3.49
N VAL A 129 7.85 4.49 3.00
CA VAL A 129 8.89 3.56 3.47
C VAL A 129 10.30 4.12 3.17
N LEU A 130 10.52 4.63 1.97
CA LEU A 130 11.79 5.25 1.58
C LEU A 130 12.10 6.49 2.42
N THR A 131 11.06 7.28 2.76
CA THR A 131 11.19 8.41 3.69
C THR A 131 11.76 7.97 5.03
N MET A 132 11.20 6.90 5.61
CA MET A 132 11.65 6.38 6.91
C MET A 132 13.04 5.74 6.86
N LYS A 133 13.50 5.32 5.68
CA LYS A 133 14.85 4.80 5.45
C LYS A 133 15.91 5.86 5.18
N GLY A 134 15.50 7.10 4.92
CA GLY A 134 16.41 8.16 4.50
C GLY A 134 16.72 8.16 3.00
N GLU A 135 16.01 7.37 2.20
CA GLU A 135 16.20 7.21 0.75
C GLU A 135 15.33 8.24 0.00
N TYR A 136 15.63 9.52 0.21
CA TYR A 136 14.73 10.60 -0.16
C TYR A 136 14.59 10.81 -1.67
N GLU A 137 15.61 10.53 -2.47
CA GLU A 137 15.57 10.71 -3.93
C GLU A 137 14.65 9.68 -4.59
N GLU A 138 14.80 8.42 -4.21
CA GLU A 138 13.94 7.32 -4.60
C GLU A 138 12.50 7.59 -4.13
N GLY A 139 12.34 8.09 -2.89
CA GLY A 139 11.04 8.50 -2.34
C GLY A 139 10.38 9.59 -3.18
N ILE A 140 11.13 10.65 -3.54
CA ILE A 140 10.65 11.74 -4.41
C ILE A 140 10.23 11.19 -5.77
N SER A 141 11.03 10.30 -6.37
CA SER A 141 10.71 9.68 -7.66
C SER A 141 9.38 8.93 -7.60
N ALA A 142 9.20 8.05 -6.62
CA ALA A 142 7.98 7.26 -6.48
C ALA A 142 6.73 8.13 -6.24
N VAL A 143 6.83 9.13 -5.36
CA VAL A 143 5.68 10.03 -5.06
C VAL A 143 5.39 10.97 -6.23
N SER A 144 6.40 11.37 -7.01
CA SER A 144 6.20 12.20 -8.21
C SER A 144 5.48 11.44 -9.32
N GLU A 145 5.82 10.15 -9.52
CA GLU A 145 5.07 9.25 -10.42
C GLU A 145 3.59 9.13 -9.98
N ALA A 146 3.35 8.99 -8.66
CA ALA A 146 2.00 8.96 -8.10
C ALA A 146 1.24 10.28 -8.35
N LEU A 147 1.91 11.43 -8.18
CA LEU A 147 1.31 12.75 -8.37
C LEU A 147 0.90 12.97 -9.83
N ALA A 148 1.78 12.70 -10.79
CA ALA A 148 1.51 12.90 -12.20
C ALA A 148 0.28 12.10 -12.65
N ALA A 149 0.19 10.82 -12.27
CA ALA A 149 -0.96 9.99 -12.62
C ALA A 149 -2.25 10.38 -11.87
N ALA A 150 -2.14 10.84 -10.61
CA ALA A 150 -3.30 11.34 -9.87
C ALA A 150 -3.86 12.64 -10.49
N GLU A 151 -3.00 13.49 -11.03
CA GLU A 151 -3.39 14.70 -11.76
C GLU A 151 -4.05 14.35 -13.11
N GLU A 152 -3.47 13.41 -13.87
CA GLU A 152 -4.06 12.90 -15.12
C GLU A 152 -5.48 12.33 -14.88
N LEU A 153 -5.66 11.56 -13.80
CA LEU A 153 -6.94 10.96 -13.42
C LEU A 153 -7.87 11.91 -12.63
N GLN A 154 -7.44 13.15 -12.37
CA GLN A 154 -8.20 14.16 -11.61
C GLN A 154 -8.67 13.68 -10.22
N LEU A 155 -7.85 12.90 -9.52
CA LEU A 155 -8.17 12.34 -8.20
C LEU A 155 -8.04 13.38 -7.08
N ARG A 156 -8.90 14.40 -7.08
CA ARG A 156 -8.80 15.60 -6.21
C ARG A 156 -8.60 15.29 -4.72
N GLU A 157 -9.29 14.27 -4.20
CA GLU A 157 -9.15 13.86 -2.79
C GLU A 157 -7.77 13.30 -2.47
N ASP A 158 -7.15 12.59 -3.41
CA ASP A 158 -5.86 11.92 -3.23
C ASP A 158 -4.70 12.92 -3.35
N LEU A 159 -4.85 13.98 -4.17
CA LEU A 159 -3.81 14.98 -4.43
C LEU A 159 -3.26 15.67 -3.18
N ILE A 160 -4.10 15.90 -2.17
CA ILE A 160 -3.68 16.59 -0.92
C ILE A 160 -2.61 15.75 -0.20
N GLY A 161 -2.89 14.45 0.01
CA GLY A 161 -1.98 13.54 0.70
C GLY A 161 -0.69 13.28 -0.08
N ILE A 162 -0.76 13.25 -1.42
CA ILE A 162 0.39 13.06 -2.30
C ILE A 162 1.31 14.28 -2.26
N ARG A 163 0.75 15.49 -2.40
CA ARG A 163 1.53 16.74 -2.37
C ARG A 163 2.20 16.96 -1.01
N HIS A 164 1.51 16.63 0.08
CA HIS A 164 2.09 16.72 1.42
C HIS A 164 3.31 15.82 1.58
N ARG A 165 3.24 14.57 1.10
CA ARG A 165 4.39 13.64 1.10
C ARG A 165 5.56 14.20 0.29
N LEU A 166 5.29 14.69 -0.91
CA LEU A 166 6.32 15.23 -1.79
C LEU A 166 7.01 16.45 -1.16
N GLN A 167 6.24 17.33 -0.52
CA GLN A 167 6.77 18.46 0.23
C GLN A 167 7.67 18.00 1.39
N GLN A 168 7.21 17.04 2.19
CA GLN A 168 7.99 16.49 3.32
C GLN A 168 9.33 15.89 2.81
N LEU A 169 9.28 15.08 1.76
CA LEU A 169 10.45 14.47 1.13
C LEU A 169 11.46 15.50 0.61
N HIS A 170 10.99 16.57 -0.05
CA HIS A 170 11.88 17.65 -0.52
C HIS A 170 12.58 18.36 0.65
N VAL A 171 11.86 18.64 1.75
CA VAL A 171 12.45 19.25 2.94
C VAL A 171 13.52 18.32 3.53
N LEU A 172 13.21 17.03 3.68
CA LEU A 172 14.14 16.03 4.22
C LEU A 172 15.39 15.88 3.36
N ARG A 173 15.24 15.80 2.04
CA ARG A 173 16.36 15.79 1.09
C ARG A 173 17.27 17.00 1.28
N GLN A 174 16.69 18.21 1.38
CA GLN A 174 17.46 19.43 1.60
C GLN A 174 18.22 19.41 2.92
N MET A 175 17.59 18.91 3.99
CA MET A 175 18.22 18.79 5.32
C MET A 175 19.35 17.75 5.36
N ALA A 176 19.24 16.67 4.58
CA ALA A 176 20.22 15.59 4.55
C ALA A 176 21.47 15.92 3.70
N GLY A 177 21.36 16.82 2.73
CA GLY A 177 22.43 17.10 1.76
C GLY A 177 22.81 15.87 0.92
N ASP A 178 24.06 15.80 0.45
CA ASP A 178 24.54 14.71 -0.43
C ASP A 178 24.75 13.34 0.27
N ARG A 179 24.41 13.21 1.56
CA ARG A 179 24.77 12.04 2.38
C ARG A 179 23.78 10.85 2.31
N GLY A 180 22.73 10.94 1.50
CA GLY A 180 21.60 9.99 1.52
C GLY A 180 21.47 9.04 0.33
N ARG A 181 22.56 8.60 -0.32
CA ARG A 181 22.46 7.57 -1.38
C ARG A 181 22.62 6.17 -0.79
N ILE A 182 21.51 5.57 -0.37
CA ILE A 182 21.40 4.12 -0.27
C ILE A 182 20.34 3.71 -1.29
N SER A 183 20.76 2.92 -2.28
CA SER A 183 19.93 2.59 -3.43
C SER A 183 19.17 1.30 -3.16
N LEU A 184 17.88 1.41 -2.90
CA LEU A 184 16.96 0.36 -3.32
C LEU A 184 16.90 0.41 -4.85
N GLU A 185 17.18 -0.71 -5.52
CA GLU A 185 16.88 -0.87 -6.94
C GLU A 185 15.35 -0.92 -7.13
N ILE A 186 14.67 0.21 -6.94
CA ILE A 186 13.33 0.42 -7.46
C ILE A 186 13.54 0.81 -8.91
N PRO A 187 13.10 0.00 -9.89
CA PRO A 187 13.32 0.32 -11.28
C PRO A 187 12.53 1.59 -11.62
N GLN A 188 13.24 2.71 -11.77
CA GLN A 188 12.68 4.01 -12.15
C GLN A 188 11.79 3.86 -13.39
N GLY A 189 10.58 4.43 -13.38
CA GLY A 189 9.66 4.40 -14.52
C GLY A 189 9.09 3.00 -14.86
N ARG A 190 9.14 2.02 -13.95
CA ARG A 190 8.40 0.75 -14.09
C ARG A 190 7.10 0.70 -13.32
N MET A 191 6.93 1.51 -12.28
CA MET A 191 5.75 1.40 -11.42
C MET A 191 4.50 1.86 -12.19
N MET A 192 4.54 2.99 -12.90
CA MET A 192 3.40 3.52 -13.64
C MET A 192 3.44 3.14 -15.14
N ARG A 193 2.97 1.92 -15.49
CA ARG A 193 2.98 1.45 -16.90
C ARG A 193 1.64 1.05 -17.53
N ASN A 194 0.52 1.11 -16.80
CA ASN A 194 -0.74 0.55 -17.30
C ASN A 194 -1.89 1.56 -17.37
N ASN A 195 -2.02 2.28 -18.49
CA ASN A 195 -3.13 3.21 -18.74
C ASN A 195 -4.42 2.50 -19.21
N ARG A 196 -4.42 1.17 -19.35
CA ARG A 196 -5.57 0.37 -19.81
C ARG A 196 -5.72 -0.89 -18.97
N PHE A 197 -5.88 -0.70 -17.65
CA PHE A 197 -6.20 -1.81 -16.76
C PHE A 197 -7.47 -2.54 -17.25
N GLN A 198 -7.31 -3.81 -17.59
CA GLN A 198 -8.40 -4.77 -17.72
C GLN A 198 -8.30 -5.73 -16.54
N GLU A 199 -9.45 -6.11 -15.99
CA GLU A 199 -9.47 -7.08 -14.90
C GLU A 199 -8.84 -8.39 -15.38
N PRO A 200 -7.83 -8.92 -14.67
CA PRO A 200 -7.17 -10.14 -15.10
C PRO A 200 -8.13 -11.33 -15.11
N PRO A 201 -7.88 -12.34 -15.96
CA PRO A 201 -8.60 -13.59 -15.90
C PRO A 201 -8.57 -14.23 -14.51
N PHE A 202 -9.58 -15.04 -14.21
CA PHE A 202 -9.75 -15.71 -12.91
C PHE A 202 -8.48 -16.47 -12.48
N GLU A 203 -7.81 -17.16 -13.41
CA GLU A 203 -6.61 -17.94 -13.15
C GLU A 203 -5.45 -17.08 -12.65
N VAL A 204 -5.34 -15.86 -13.17
CA VAL A 204 -4.32 -14.88 -12.78
C VAL A 204 -4.63 -14.37 -11.37
N LEU A 205 -5.89 -14.02 -11.09
CA LEU A 205 -6.34 -13.59 -9.76
C LEU A 205 -6.12 -14.68 -8.71
N GLN A 206 -6.49 -15.93 -9.01
CA GLN A 206 -6.31 -17.07 -8.12
C GLN A 206 -4.83 -17.34 -7.81
N ARG A 207 -3.96 -17.23 -8.83
CA ARG A 207 -2.51 -17.34 -8.66
C ARG A 207 -1.96 -16.29 -7.69
N HIS A 208 -2.37 -15.02 -7.85
CA HIS A 208 -1.91 -13.95 -6.95
C HIS A 208 -2.33 -14.20 -5.50
N LEU A 209 -3.53 -14.73 -5.28
CA LEU A 209 -3.98 -15.08 -3.92
C LEU A 209 -3.21 -16.22 -3.31
N ASN A 210 -2.94 -17.27 -4.08
CA ASN A 210 -2.13 -18.39 -3.60
C ASN A 210 -0.72 -17.94 -3.23
N ASN A 211 -0.13 -17.06 -4.04
CA ASN A 211 1.20 -16.50 -3.76
C ASN A 211 1.19 -15.60 -2.52
N LEU A 212 0.17 -14.78 -2.36
CA LEU A 212 0.03 -13.91 -1.19
C LEU A 212 -0.27 -14.69 0.09
N ALA A 213 -1.13 -15.72 0.02
CA ALA A 213 -1.39 -16.61 1.15
C ALA A 213 -0.12 -17.36 1.60
N ARG A 214 0.77 -17.71 0.66
CA ARG A 214 2.09 -18.28 0.98
C ARG A 214 2.97 -17.30 1.74
N VAL A 215 3.11 -16.08 1.23
CA VAL A 215 3.89 -15.02 1.88
C VAL A 215 3.40 -14.75 3.30
N MET A 216 2.08 -14.66 3.47
CA MET A 216 1.49 -14.41 4.79
C MET A 216 1.57 -15.61 5.75
N ARG A 217 1.91 -16.83 5.31
CA ARG A 217 2.14 -17.98 6.20
C ARG A 217 3.57 -18.07 6.72
N CYS A 218 4.51 -17.42 6.02
CA CYS A 218 5.93 -17.44 6.38
C CYS A 218 6.31 -16.40 7.45
N HIS A 219 5.34 -15.57 7.89
CA HIS A 219 5.48 -14.49 8.87
C HIS A 219 4.25 -14.41 9.80
#